data_AF-A0A7Y0ZN51-F1
#
_entry.id   AF-A0A7Y0ZN51-F1
#
_cell.length_a   1.000
_cell.length_b   1.000
_cell.length_c   1.000
_cell.angle_alpha   90.00
_cell.angle_beta   90.00
_cell.angle_gamma   90.00
#
_symmetry.space_group_name_H-M   'P 1'
#
loop_
_entity.id
_entity.type
_entity.pdbx_description
1 polymer ?
#
loop_
_entity_poly.entity_id
_entity_poly.type
_entity_poly.pdbx_seq_one_letter_code
_entity_poly.pdbx_strand_id
1 'polypeptide(L)'
;MANYDGNNGPDVRYIIAVVVLVALLGYGALKGLGASLGIDVTAAFTLVFGVTLTVALLGLGVWSQASDAWPLTFANILPLALSTLVMSFSPALNQMGCIGPIDMCFDIRWWGKTSTHYGVSFAILLIGYGVLYLRRDRY
;
A
#
# COMPACT_ATOMS: atom_id res chain seq x y z
N MET A 1 7.57 -55.96 -6.28
CA MET A 1 7.20 -54.92 -7.27
C MET A 1 6.07 -54.09 -6.69
N ALA A 2 6.37 -52.85 -6.30
CA ALA A 2 5.49 -51.68 -6.28
C ALA A 2 6.23 -50.56 -5.53
N ASN A 3 7.06 -49.82 -6.27
CA ASN A 3 7.46 -48.45 -5.94
C ASN A 3 6.26 -47.55 -6.26
N TYR A 4 5.66 -46.88 -5.30
CA TYR A 4 4.70 -45.76 -5.42
C TYR A 4 4.46 -45.30 -3.95
N ASP A 5 4.63 -44.06 -3.50
CA ASP A 5 4.65 -42.76 -4.16
C ASP A 5 5.52 -41.79 -3.37
N GLY A 6 6.31 -40.98 -4.10
CA GLY A 6 6.97 -39.82 -3.55
C GLY A 6 5.93 -38.84 -3.01
N ASN A 7 6.16 -38.39 -1.78
CA ASN A 7 5.41 -37.34 -1.12
C ASN A 7 5.55 -36.03 -1.91
N ASN A 8 4.70 -35.84 -2.94
CA ASN A 8 4.68 -34.71 -3.87
C ASN A 8 4.02 -33.46 -3.24
N GLY A 9 4.38 -33.14 -2.00
CA GLY A 9 4.12 -31.80 -1.44
C GLY A 9 5.30 -30.89 -1.79
N PRO A 10 5.08 -29.61 -2.14
CA PRO A 10 6.20 -28.68 -2.34
C PRO A 10 7.07 -28.67 -1.08
N ASP A 11 8.35 -28.99 -1.24
CA ASP A 11 9.29 -29.19 -0.14
C ASP A 11 9.36 -27.91 0.70
N VAL A 12 8.89 -27.96 1.95
CA VAL A 12 8.70 -26.77 2.81
C VAL A 12 10.01 -25.98 2.93
N ARG A 13 11.16 -26.66 2.86
CA ARG A 13 12.49 -26.05 2.84
C ARG A 13 12.72 -25.17 1.61
N TYR A 14 12.25 -25.61 0.44
CA TYR A 14 12.30 -24.85 -0.80
C TYR A 14 11.40 -23.61 -0.72
N ILE A 15 10.19 -23.75 -0.17
CA ILE A 15 9.28 -22.61 0.05
C ILE A 15 9.95 -21.57 0.97
N ILE A 16 10.51 -22.00 2.10
CA ILE A 16 11.21 -21.11 3.03
C ILE A 16 12.41 -20.44 2.34
N ALA A 17 13.21 -21.18 1.59
CA ALA A 17 14.36 -20.63 0.87
C ALA A 17 13.94 -19.56 -0.16
N VAL A 18 12.87 -19.82 -0.91
CA VAL A 18 12.31 -18.85 -1.86
C VAL A 18 11.79 -17.61 -1.14
N VAL A 19 11.05 -17.78 -0.03
CA VAL A 19 10.52 -16.66 0.77
C VAL A 19 11.66 -15.80 1.31
N VAL A 20 12.72 -16.41 1.86
CA VAL A 20 13.90 -15.69 2.36
C VAL A 20 14.62 -14.95 1.23
N LEU A 21 14.77 -15.57 0.06
CA LEU A 21 15.42 -14.95 -1.09
C LEU A 21 14.62 -13.76 -1.61
N VAL A 22 13.29 -13.89 -1.70
CA VAL A 22 12.39 -12.79 -2.06
C VAL A 22 12.44 -11.68 -1.01
N ALA A 23 12.49 -12.01 0.27
CA ALA A 23 12.63 -11.01 1.35
C ALA A 23 13.96 -10.25 1.26
N LEU A 24 15.07 -10.94 0.97
CA LEU A 24 16.38 -10.31 0.80
C LEU A 24 16.43 -9.40 -0.44
N LEU A 25 15.89 -9.86 -1.58
CA LEU A 25 15.80 -9.04 -2.79
C LEU A 25 14.89 -7.83 -2.57
N GLY A 26 13.74 -8.03 -1.91
CA GLY A 26 12.80 -6.97 -1.54
C GLY A 26 13.46 -5.94 -0.63
N TYR A 27 14.16 -6.38 0.41
CA TYR A 27 14.91 -5.49 1.31
C TYR A 27 15.99 -4.70 0.56
N GLY A 28 16.72 -5.35 -0.36
CA GLY A 28 17.72 -4.68 -1.21
C GLY A 28 17.11 -3.59 -2.09
N ALA A 29 15.97 -3.88 -2.74
CA ALA A 29 15.25 -2.91 -3.56
C ALA A 29 14.71 -1.74 -2.70
N LEU A 30 14.15 -2.03 -1.53
CA LEU A 30 13.66 -1.01 -0.58
C LEU A 30 14.78 -0.14 -0.04
N LYS A 31 15.95 -0.72 0.23
CA LYS A 31 17.14 0.03 0.64
C LYS A 31 17.64 0.95 -0.47
N GLY A 32 17.66 0.48 -1.73
CA GLY A 32 18.00 1.31 -2.88
C GLY A 32 17.00 2.46 -3.08
N LEU A 33 15.71 2.17 -2.95
CA LEU A 33 14.64 3.15 -3.07
C LEU A 33 14.67 4.16 -1.91
N GLY A 34 14.92 3.70 -0.69
CA GLY A 34 15.16 4.54 0.48
C GLY A 34 16.34 5.49 0.29
N ALA A 35 17.48 4.99 -0.20
CA ALA A 35 18.65 5.80 -0.51
C ALA A 35 18.38 6.85 -1.60
N SER A 36 17.59 6.52 -2.64
CA SER A 36 17.25 7.49 -3.70
C SER A 36 16.30 8.59 -3.24
N LEU A 37 15.42 8.29 -2.28
CA LEU A 37 14.42 9.23 -1.77
C LEU A 37 14.88 9.93 -0.49
N GLY A 38 16.03 9.55 0.07
CA GLY A 38 16.52 10.07 1.36
C GLY A 38 15.64 9.65 2.55
N ILE A 39 15.00 8.48 2.47
CA ILE A 39 14.07 7.96 3.48
C ILE A 39 14.54 6.62 4.03
N ASP A 40 14.12 6.28 5.25
CA ASP A 40 14.42 5.00 5.89
C ASP A 40 13.76 3.82 5.16
N VAL A 41 14.35 2.64 5.32
CA VAL A 41 13.84 1.40 4.72
C VAL A 41 12.40 1.09 5.16
N THR A 42 12.05 1.43 6.41
CA THR A 42 10.68 1.28 6.93
C THR A 42 9.69 2.19 6.19
N ALA A 43 10.06 3.44 5.92
CA ALA A 43 9.23 4.38 5.17
C ALA A 43 9.10 3.95 3.70
N ALA A 44 10.18 3.47 3.10
CA ALA A 44 10.17 2.88 1.76
C ALA A 44 9.27 1.63 1.69
N PHE A 45 9.32 0.76 2.70
CA PHE A 45 8.46 -0.43 2.77
C PHE A 45 6.98 -0.06 2.85
N THR A 46 6.61 0.86 3.73
CA THR A 46 5.22 1.32 3.86
C THR A 46 4.69 1.95 2.57
N LEU A 47 5.56 2.68 1.84
CA LEU A 47 5.22 3.27 0.56
C LEU A 47 4.98 2.20 -0.51
N VAL A 48 5.91 1.27 -0.68
CA VAL A 48 5.78 0.17 -1.67
C VAL A 48 4.59 -0.73 -1.33
N PHE A 49 4.42 -1.09 -0.06
CA PHE A 49 3.31 -1.91 0.41
C PHE A 49 1.96 -1.22 0.16
N GLY A 50 1.83 0.06 0.48
CA GLY A 50 0.55 0.74 0.26
C GLY A 50 0.27 1.08 -1.20
N VAL A 51 1.28 1.33 -2.03
CA VAL A 51 1.11 1.45 -3.49
C VAL A 51 0.65 0.11 -4.08
N THR A 52 1.31 -1.00 -3.72
CA THR A 52 0.90 -2.33 -4.17
C THR A 52 -0.50 -2.70 -3.71
N LEU A 53 -0.86 -2.38 -2.45
CA LEU A 53 -2.21 -2.58 -1.93
C LEU A 53 -3.24 -1.71 -2.66
N THR A 54 -2.90 -0.46 -2.98
CA THR A 54 -3.79 0.42 -3.77
C THR A 54 -4.06 -0.16 -5.16
N VAL A 55 -3.01 -0.63 -5.85
CA VAL A 55 -3.15 -1.28 -7.17
C VAL A 55 -3.98 -2.56 -7.05
N ALA A 56 -3.75 -3.37 -6.00
CA ALA A 56 -4.53 -4.57 -5.75
C ALA A 56 -6.01 -4.26 -5.51
N LEU A 57 -6.33 -3.24 -4.70
CA LEU A 57 -7.70 -2.79 -4.47
C LEU A 57 -8.40 -2.34 -5.76
N LEU A 58 -7.71 -1.54 -6.58
CA LEU A 58 -8.25 -1.12 -7.88
C LEU A 58 -8.45 -2.32 -8.81
N GLY A 59 -7.49 -3.26 -8.85
CA GLY A 59 -7.59 -4.49 -9.61
C GLY A 59 -8.76 -5.38 -9.18
N LEU A 60 -8.97 -5.52 -7.86
CA LEU A 60 -10.14 -6.20 -7.29
C LEU A 60 -11.45 -5.52 -7.70
N GLY A 61 -11.47 -4.19 -7.74
CA GLY A 61 -12.63 -3.41 -8.19
C GLY A 61 -12.97 -3.64 -9.66
N VAL A 62 -11.95 -3.68 -10.53
CA VAL A 62 -12.13 -3.99 -11.96
C VAL A 62 -12.58 -5.43 -12.14
N TRP A 63 -11.94 -6.38 -11.45
CA TRP A 63 -12.30 -7.80 -11.52
C TRP A 63 -13.73 -8.06 -11.07
N SER A 64 -14.12 -7.50 -9.92
CA SER A 64 -15.47 -7.64 -9.37
C SER A 64 -16.52 -7.02 -10.29
N GLN A 65 -16.20 -5.90 -10.94
CA GLN A 65 -17.07 -5.28 -11.93
C GLN A 65 -17.20 -6.12 -13.21
N ALA A 66 -16.14 -6.79 -13.65
CA ALA A 66 -16.19 -7.72 -14.78
C ALA A 66 -16.91 -9.03 -14.45
N SER A 67 -17.03 -9.37 -13.16
CA SER A 67 -17.64 -10.62 -12.67
C SER A 67 -19.09 -10.44 -12.19
N ASP A 68 -19.70 -9.27 -12.40
CA ASP A 68 -21.00 -8.86 -11.84
C ASP A 68 -21.13 -9.08 -10.31
N ALA A 69 -19.99 -9.11 -9.61
CA ALA A 69 -19.95 -9.31 -8.18
C ALA A 69 -20.22 -7.97 -7.48
N TRP A 70 -21.43 -7.81 -6.96
CA TRP A 70 -21.79 -6.71 -6.06
C TRP A 70 -21.41 -7.09 -4.62
N PRO A 71 -20.82 -6.20 -3.78
CA PRO A 71 -20.75 -4.73 -3.88
C PRO A 71 -19.39 -4.10 -4.26
N LEU A 72 -18.36 -4.90 -4.58
CA LEU A 72 -16.97 -4.45 -4.78
C LEU A 72 -16.72 -3.80 -6.15
N THR A 73 -17.53 -2.84 -6.59
CA THR A 73 -17.27 -2.16 -7.88
C THR A 73 -16.06 -1.22 -7.80
N PHE A 74 -15.42 -0.95 -8.95
CA PHE A 74 -14.32 0.02 -9.04
C PHE A 74 -14.68 1.37 -8.41
N ALA A 75 -15.89 1.87 -8.67
CA ALA A 75 -16.38 3.14 -8.12
C ALA A 75 -16.46 3.12 -6.58
N ASN A 76 -16.83 2.00 -5.97
CA ASN A 76 -16.97 1.87 -4.53
C ASN A 76 -15.63 1.69 -3.81
N ILE A 77 -14.63 1.13 -4.49
CA ILE A 77 -13.28 0.90 -3.95
C ILE A 77 -12.39 2.13 -4.15
N LEU A 78 -12.66 2.98 -5.13
CA LEU A 78 -11.84 4.14 -5.46
C LEU A 78 -11.55 5.07 -4.25
N PRO A 79 -12.52 5.45 -3.40
CA PRO A 79 -12.24 6.29 -2.23
C PRO A 79 -11.31 5.61 -1.22
N LEU A 80 -11.49 4.29 -1.02
CA LEU A 80 -10.64 3.49 -0.15
C LEU A 80 -9.21 3.39 -0.71
N ALA A 81 -9.08 3.09 -2.01
CA ALA A 81 -7.80 2.98 -2.69
C ALA A 81 -7.01 4.30 -2.65
N LEU A 82 -7.68 5.44 -2.85
CA LEU A 82 -7.04 6.76 -2.75
C LEU A 82 -6.63 7.08 -1.30
N SER A 83 -7.45 6.71 -0.31
CA SER A 83 -7.12 6.86 1.10
C SER A 83 -5.90 6.01 1.50
N THR A 84 -5.84 4.75 1.06
CA THR A 84 -4.69 3.88 1.32
C THR A 84 -3.42 4.39 0.69
N LEU A 85 -3.52 4.97 -0.51
CA LEU A 85 -2.39 5.61 -1.20
C LEU A 85 -1.87 6.81 -0.40
N VAL A 86 -2.74 7.74 0.01
CA VAL A 86 -2.30 8.91 0.80
C VAL A 86 -1.62 8.48 2.10
N MET A 87 -2.17 7.47 2.77
CA MET A 87 -1.60 6.93 4.00
C MET A 87 -0.24 6.25 3.78
N SER A 88 -0.01 5.61 2.63
CA SER A 88 1.26 4.94 2.33
C SER A 88 2.41 5.90 2.08
N PHE A 89 2.10 7.08 1.52
CA PHE A 89 3.09 8.14 1.33
C PHE A 89 3.42 8.90 2.62
N SER A 90 2.57 8.80 3.65
CA SER A 90 2.70 9.55 4.91
C SER A 90 4.09 9.48 5.57
N PRO A 91 4.66 8.30 5.86
CA PRO A 91 5.97 8.21 6.50
C PRO A 91 7.11 8.75 5.62
N ALA A 92 7.05 8.53 4.30
CA ALA A 92 8.04 9.07 3.37
C ALA A 92 7.97 10.60 3.28
N LEU A 93 6.76 11.17 3.20
CA LEU A 93 6.53 12.62 3.19
C LEU A 93 6.89 13.28 4.52
N ASN A 94 6.73 12.57 5.64
CA ASN A 94 7.14 13.07 6.95
C ASN A 94 8.67 13.24 7.01
N GLN A 95 9.42 12.23 6.56
CA GLN A 95 10.88 12.30 6.52
C GLN A 95 11.38 13.34 5.51
N MET A 96 10.80 13.42 4.31
CA MET A 96 11.15 14.44 3.30
C MET A 96 10.72 15.86 3.72
N GLY A 97 9.68 15.98 4.54
CA GLY A 97 9.15 17.24 5.02
C GLY A 97 9.90 17.81 6.22
N CYS A 98 10.86 17.06 6.77
CA CYS A 98 11.67 17.47 7.90
C CYS A 98 12.61 18.62 7.51
N ILE A 99 12.58 19.70 8.29
CA ILE A 99 13.47 20.86 8.16
C ILE A 99 14.48 20.79 9.30
N GLY A 100 15.72 20.43 8.97
CA GLY A 100 16.83 20.34 9.93
C GLY A 100 17.81 19.23 9.60
N PRO A 101 18.95 19.14 10.30
CA PRO A 101 19.82 17.97 10.25
C PRO A 101 19.05 16.73 10.74
N ILE A 102 19.39 15.57 10.19
CA ILE A 102 18.69 14.29 10.36
C ILE A 102 18.47 13.92 11.84
N ASP A 103 19.39 14.37 12.72
CA ASP A 103 19.33 14.14 14.17
C ASP A 103 18.45 15.13 14.95
N MET A 104 18.05 16.26 14.35
CA MET A 104 17.22 17.29 14.99
C MET A 104 16.22 17.88 13.97
N CYS A 105 15.04 17.27 13.90
CA CYS A 105 13.94 17.80 13.11
C CYS A 105 13.30 19.00 13.84
N PHE A 106 13.62 20.23 13.41
CA PHE A 106 13.14 21.45 14.07
C PHE A 106 11.69 21.79 13.73
N ASP A 107 11.29 21.52 12.50
CA ASP A 107 9.90 21.68 12.06
C ASP A 107 9.62 20.73 10.88
N ILE A 108 8.34 20.43 10.67
CA ILE A 108 7.87 19.61 9.54
C ILE A 108 6.99 20.50 8.69
N ARG A 109 7.28 20.58 7.39
CA ARG A 109 6.44 21.30 6.43
C ARG A 109 4.99 20.84 6.56
N TRP A 110 4.03 21.75 6.40
CA TRP A 110 2.61 21.46 6.60
C TRP A 110 2.12 20.25 5.80
N TRP A 111 2.66 20.02 4.60
CA TRP A 111 2.34 18.88 3.74
C TRP A 111 2.99 17.56 4.18
N GLY A 112 4.03 17.57 5.03
CA GLY A 112 4.69 16.37 5.56
C GLY A 112 4.18 15.96 6.94
N LYS A 113 3.33 16.79 7.58
CA LYS A 113 2.76 16.47 8.88
C LYS A 113 1.80 15.28 8.76
N THR A 114 1.98 14.28 9.62
CA THR A 114 1.12 13.08 9.66
C THR A 114 -0.35 13.45 9.89
N SER A 115 -0.62 14.49 10.68
CA SER A 115 -1.98 15.01 10.89
C SER A 115 -2.62 15.51 9.60
N THR A 116 -1.86 16.15 8.72
CA THR A 116 -2.32 16.59 7.39
C THR A 116 -2.67 15.38 6.53
N HIS A 117 -1.84 14.34 6.53
CA HIS A 117 -2.12 13.11 5.77
C HIS A 117 -3.39 12.40 6.27
N TYR A 118 -3.58 12.29 7.60
CA TYR A 118 -4.82 11.76 8.17
C TYR A 118 -6.02 12.62 7.78
N GLY A 119 -5.89 13.94 7.82
CA GLY A 119 -6.96 14.86 7.40
C GLY A 119 -7.34 14.69 5.94
N VAL A 120 -6.35 14.59 5.04
CA VAL A 120 -6.59 14.36 3.60
C VAL A 120 -7.22 12.99 3.37
N SER A 121 -6.71 11.93 4.02
CA SER A 121 -7.27 10.58 3.94
C SER A 121 -8.74 10.55 4.40
N PHE A 122 -9.04 11.19 5.53
CA PHE A 122 -10.39 11.30 6.05
C PHE A 122 -11.32 12.09 5.13
N ALA A 123 -10.83 13.19 4.55
CA ALA A 123 -11.58 13.97 3.57
C ALA A 123 -11.89 13.15 2.30
N ILE A 124 -10.92 12.37 1.80
CA ILE A 124 -11.14 11.46 0.64
C ILE A 124 -12.24 10.45 0.95
N LEU A 125 -12.23 9.84 2.13
CA LEU A 125 -13.24 8.86 2.52
C LEU A 125 -14.61 9.51 2.67
N LEU A 126 -14.72 10.60 3.42
CA LEU A 126 -16.00 11.27 3.66
C LEU A 126 -16.60 11.86 2.38
N ILE A 127 -15.79 12.57 1.58
CA ILE A 127 -16.26 13.18 0.34
C ILE A 127 -16.54 12.09 -0.70
N GLY A 128 -15.65 11.11 -0.84
CA GLY A 128 -15.80 10.03 -1.81
C GLY A 128 -17.05 9.19 -1.55
N TYR A 129 -17.21 8.69 -0.32
CA TYR A 129 -18.41 7.93 0.04
C TYR A 129 -19.66 8.81 0.15
N GLY A 130 -19.53 10.08 0.56
CA GLY A 130 -20.63 11.03 0.56
C GLY A 130 -21.18 11.30 -0.84
N VAL A 131 -20.32 11.45 -1.85
CA VAL A 131 -20.72 11.59 -3.26
C VAL A 131 -21.39 10.31 -3.77
N LEU A 132 -20.85 9.14 -3.43
CA LEU A 132 -21.47 7.86 -3.81
C LEU A 132 -22.85 7.70 -3.17
N TYR A 133 -23.01 8.07 -1.90
CA TYR A 133 -24.28 8.06 -1.20
C TYR A 133 -25.30 8.99 -1.86
N LEU A 134 -24.92 10.24 -2.14
CA LEU A 134 -25.80 11.22 -2.80
C LEU A 134 -26.18 10.82 -4.24
N ARG A 135 -25.35 10.03 -4.91
CA ARG A 135 -25.64 9.50 -6.26
C ARG A 135 -26.50 8.24 -6.24
N ARG A 136 -26.48 7.47 -5.14
CA ARG A 136 -27.26 6.23 -4.99
C ARG A 136 -28.76 6.47 -5.03
N ASP A 137 -29.23 7.56 -4.41
CA ASP A 137 -30.66 7.87 -4.29
C ASP A 137 -31.21 8.73 -5.45
N ARG A 138 -30.36 9.06 -6.44
CA ARG A 138 -30.74 9.86 -7.62
C ARG A 138 -31.09 9.01 -8.85
N TYR A 139 -31.09 7.68 -8.72
CA TYR A 139 -31.45 6.72 -9.76
C TYR A 139 -32.49 5.72 -9.25
#